data_AF-A0AAU4FF23-F1
#
_entry.id   AF-A0AAU4FF23-F1
#
_cell.length_a   1.000
_cell.length_b   1.000
_cell.length_c   1.000
_cell.angle_alpha   90.00
_cell.angle_beta   90.00
_cell.angle_gamma   90.00
#
_symmetry.space_group_name_H-M   'P 1'
#
loop_
_entity.id
_entity.type
_entity.pdbx_description
1 polymer ?
#
loop_
_entity_poly.entity_id
_entity_poly.type
_entity_poly.pdbx_seq_one_letter_code
_entity_poly.pdbx_strand_id
1 'polypeptide(L)' 'MDLTALELAVHRLRDAEAALDAARADVELEAVAAVRKGGPVDKVSELCDLTPHDLLRMEKLTGDIPVR' A
#
# COMPACT_ATOMS: atom_id res chain seq x y z
N MET A 1 18.84 12.92 -32.64
CA MET A 1 17.90 11.82 -32.40
C MET A 1 16.72 12.42 -31.68
N ASP A 2 15.51 12.27 -32.20
CA ASP A 2 14.30 12.74 -31.51
C ASP A 2 13.99 11.78 -30.36
N LEU A 3 13.88 12.31 -29.14
CA LEU A 3 13.68 11.56 -27.91
C LEU A 3 12.27 11.74 -27.34
N THR A 4 11.40 12.51 -27.99
CA THR A 4 10.06 12.85 -27.48
C THR A 4 9.21 11.62 -27.14
N ALA A 5 9.28 10.56 -27.95
CA ALA A 5 8.59 9.30 -27.69
C ALA A 5 9.12 8.59 -26.43
N LEU A 6 10.44 8.67 -26.18
CA LEU A 6 11.06 8.10 -24.98
C LEU A 6 10.70 8.91 -23.74
N GLU A 7 10.71 10.24 -23.83
CA GLU A 7 10.30 11.14 -22.74
C GLU A 7 8.85 10.86 -22.31
N LEU A 8 7.93 10.73 -23.27
CA LEU A 8 6.54 10.37 -22.99
C LEU A 8 6.41 8.99 -22.32
N ALA A 9 7.18 8.00 -22.76
CA ALA A 9 7.18 6.67 -22.16
C ALA A 9 7.68 6.70 -20.70
N VAL A 10 8.72 7.49 -20.42
CA VAL A 10 9.23 7.69 -19.06
C VAL A 10 8.21 8.37 -18.16
N HIS A 11 7.49 9.37 -18.67
CA HIS A 11 6.42 10.02 -17.90
C HIS A 11 5.31 9.04 -17.52
N ARG A 12 4.84 8.24 -18.49
CA ARG A 12 3.80 7.22 -18.23
C ARG A 12 4.24 6.17 -17.23
N LEU A 13 5.51 5.77 -17.26
CA LEU A 13 6.06 4.85 -16.28
C LEU A 13 5.99 5.44 -14.88
N ARG A 14 6.44 6.69 -14.70
CA ARG A 14 6.41 7.38 -13.42
C ARG A 14 5.00 7.56 -12.88
N ASP A 15 4.05 7.89 -13.74
CA ASP A 15 2.64 8.01 -13.36
C ASP A 15 2.08 6.65 -12.88
N ALA A 16 2.44 5.56 -13.57
CA ALA A 16 2.03 4.22 -13.17
C ALA A 16 2.68 3.77 -11.84
N GLU A 17 3.95 4.10 -11.62
CA GLU A 17 4.64 3.85 -10.35
C GLU A 17 3.97 4.61 -9.19
N ALA A 18 3.65 5.89 -9.39
CA ALA A 18 2.95 6.69 -8.39
C ALA A 18 1.54 6.13 -8.09
N ALA A 19 0.81 5.68 -9.11
CA ALA A 19 -0.49 5.05 -8.93
C ALA A 19 -0.40 3.70 -8.18
N LEU A 20 0.64 2.91 -8.47
CA LEU A 20 0.90 1.65 -7.78
C LEU A 20 1.22 1.89 -6.30
N ASP A 21 2.06 2.87 -6.00
CA ASP A 21 2.42 3.21 -4.62
C ASP A 21 1.20 3.72 -3.83
N ALA A 22 0.34 4.52 -4.46
CA ALA A 22 -0.92 4.93 -3.84
C ALA A 22 -1.85 3.73 -3.55
N ALA A 23 -1.99 2.81 -4.52
CA ALA A 23 -2.82 1.61 -4.33
C ALA A 23 -2.26 0.69 -3.22
N ARG A 24 -0.93 0.58 -3.09
CA ARG A 24 -0.30 -0.14 -1.98
C ARG A 24 -0.62 0.51 -0.63
N ALA A 25 -0.50 1.83 -0.53
CA ALA A 25 -0.83 2.55 0.68
C ALA A 25 -2.31 2.36 1.10
N ASP A 26 -3.24 2.30 0.13
CA ASP A 26 -4.64 2.00 0.41
C ASP A 26 -4.83 0.59 0.99
N VAL A 27 -4.17 -0.42 0.41
CA VAL A 27 -4.20 -1.81 0.93
C VAL A 27 -3.63 -1.87 2.34
N GLU A 28 -2.50 -1.21 2.59
CA GLU A 28 -1.85 -1.13 3.89
C GLU A 28 -2.77 -0.51 4.96
N LEU A 29 -3.48 0.56 4.62
CA LEU A 29 -4.45 1.20 5.53
C LEU A 29 -5.63 0.28 5.87
N GLU A 30 -6.19 -0.40 4.87
CA GLU A 30 -7.28 -1.36 5.09
C GLU A 30 -6.82 -2.59 5.87
N ALA A 31 -5.59 -3.05 5.67
CA ALA A 31 -4.99 -4.14 6.44
C ALA A 31 -4.89 -3.78 7.92
N VAL A 32 -4.39 -2.58 8.24
CA VAL A 32 -4.33 -2.07 9.62
C VAL A 32 -5.74 -1.95 10.21
N ALA A 33 -6.69 -1.40 9.44
CA ALA A 33 -8.08 -1.28 9.90
C ALA A 33 -8.72 -2.65 10.19
N ALA A 34 -8.45 -3.66 9.36
CA ALA A 34 -8.93 -5.02 9.55
C ALA A 34 -8.39 -5.66 10.84
N VAL A 35 -7.08 -5.51 11.12
CA VAL A 35 -6.48 -5.98 12.37
C VAL A 35 -7.12 -5.30 13.59
N ARG A 36 -7.32 -3.98 13.54
CA ARG A 36 -7.95 -3.23 14.65
C ARG A 36 -9.41 -3.61 14.90
N LYS A 37 -10.13 -4.01 13.84
CA LYS A 37 -11.49 -4.56 13.93
C LYS A 37 -11.50 -6.00 14.49
N GLY A 38 -10.36 -6.55 14.90
CA GLY A 38 -10.23 -7.90 15.45
C GLY A 38 -9.96 -8.98 14.40
N GLY A 39 -9.57 -8.59 13.18
CA GLY A 39 -9.19 -9.52 12.12
C GLY A 39 -7.95 -10.36 12.51
N PRO A 40 -7.89 -11.64 12.11
CA PRO A 40 -6.74 -12.49 12.40
C PRO A 40 -5.52 -12.03 11.60
N VAL A 41 -4.47 -11.62 12.32
CA VAL A 41 -3.22 -11.04 11.76
C VAL A 41 -2.66 -11.92 10.65
N ASP A 42 -2.57 -13.24 10.85
CA ASP A 42 -1.99 -14.17 9.88
C ASP A 42 -2.73 -14.17 8.54
N LYS A 43 -4.07 -14.09 8.56
CA LYS A 43 -4.86 -14.04 7.32
C LYS A 43 -4.78 -12.69 6.64
N VAL A 44 -4.75 -11.61 7.40
CA VAL A 44 -4.62 -10.26 6.84
C VAL A 44 -3.24 -10.11 6.20
N SER A 45 -2.19 -10.60 6.86
CA SER A 45 -0.82 -10.56 6.33
C SER A 45 -0.69 -11.39 5.04
N GLU A 46 -1.29 -12.58 4.99
CA GLU A 46 -1.31 -13.42 3.78
C GLU A 46 -2.04 -12.75 2.61
N LEU A 47 -3.19 -12.12 2.86
CA LEU A 47 -3.98 -11.44 1.82
C LEU A 47 -3.29 -10.20 1.23
N CYS A 48 -2.49 -9.51 2.04
CA CYS A 48 -1.84 -8.26 1.66
C CYS A 48 -0.39 -8.44 1.20
N ASP A 49 0.12 -9.68 1.15
CA ASP A 49 1.54 -9.98 0.88
C ASP A 49 2.48 -9.22 1.84
N LEU A 50 2.08 -9.12 3.10
CA LEU A 50 2.82 -8.49 4.19
C LEU A 50 3.30 -9.56 5.17
N THR A 51 4.36 -9.27 5.92
CA THR A 51 4.68 -10.10 7.09
C THR A 51 3.79 -9.71 8.28
N PRO A 52 3.45 -10.64 9.19
CA PRO A 52 2.76 -10.31 10.44
C PRO A 52 3.49 -9.23 11.24
N HIS A 53 4.83 -9.23 11.20
CA HIS A 53 5.65 -8.25 11.88
C HIS A 53 5.47 -6.84 11.31
N ASP A 54 5.49 -6.71 9.98
CA ASP A 54 5.29 -5.41 9.32
C ASP A 54 3.91 -4.87 9.60
N LEU A 55 2.88 -5.71 9.49
CA LEU A 55 1.50 -5.35 9.78
C LEU A 55 1.30 -4.86 11.22
N LEU A 56 1.90 -5.55 12.21
CA LEU A 56 1.85 -5.11 13.61
C LEU A 56 2.67 -3.86 13.89
N ARG A 57 3.79 -3.67 13.18
CA ARG A 57 4.57 -2.43 13.26
C ARG A 57 3.77 -1.26 12.70
N MET A 58 3.11 -1.45 11.57
CA MET A 58 2.29 -0.45 10.92
C MET A 58 1.12 -0.06 11.82
N GLU A 59 0.37 -1.03 12.34
CA GLU A 59 -0.73 -0.82 13.28
C GLU A 59 -0.34 0.12 14.45
N LYS A 60 0.87 -0.05 14.99
CA LYS A 60 1.39 0.82 16.07
C LYS A 60 1.77 2.23 15.60
N LEU A 61 2.22 2.37 14.36
CA LEU A 61 2.71 3.65 13.80
C LEU A 61 1.59 4.52 13.24
N THR A 62 0.49 3.94 12.73
CA THR A 62 -0.54 4.70 12.00
C THR A 62 -1.45 5.56 12.91
N GLY A 63 -1.28 5.53 14.24
CA GLY A 63 -2.11 6.32 15.17
C GLY A 63 -3.60 6.01 15.04
N ASP A 64 -4.50 6.87 15.52
CA ASP A 64 -5.94 6.66 15.30
C ASP A 64 -6.29 6.87 13.82
N ILE A 65 -6.63 5.78 13.13
CA ILE A 65 -7.17 5.86 11.77
C ILE A 65 -8.70 5.96 11.94
N PRO A 66 -9.35 7.04 11.47
CA PRO A 66 -10.80 7.16 11.56
C PRO A 66 -11.43 5.98 10.82
N VAL A 67 -12.22 5.20 11.55
CA VAL A 67 -12.96 4.07 10.99
C VAL A 67 -14.05 4.64 10.09
N ARG A 68 -13.97 4.36 8.78
CA ARG A 68 -15.07 4.61 7.83
C ARG A 68 -16.19 3.59 7.99
#